data_AF-A0A368D0Z2-F1
#
_entry.id   AF-A0A368D0Z2-F1
#
_cell.length_a   1.000
_cell.length_b   1.000
_cell.length_c   1.000
_cell.angle_alpha   90.00
_cell.angle_beta   90.00
_cell.angle_gamma   90.00
#
_symmetry.space_group_name_H-M   'P 1'
#
loop_
_entity.id
_entity.type
_entity.pdbx_description
1 polymer ?
#
loop_
_entity_poly.entity_id
_entity_poly.type
_entity_poly.pdbx_seq_one_letter_code
_entity_poly.pdbx_strand_id
1 'polypeptide(L)'
;MSKWVLVLLGYTFFRFPGALIGYFLGSLIDSTSSKKNSIRKISSQDFELNLLALASLVIKADGRVSQVELDYVRSYFVSAYGKNRANATFKIFNDNINKKEVSSINIGRLFNSVLKYESRLQVIHFLFGIAKADGNVSSAELQKLLEFSNLLKLSTADFESIKAMFIDQVGGAYKILEIDKSASNQKIKKAYRDLAKKHHPDKVQHLGAAYVKAAQEKFQKIQKAYQRIKTERGF
;
A
#
# COMPACT_ATOMS: atom_id res chain seq x y z
N MET A 1 8.77 23.61 16.36
CA MET A 1 9.33 22.48 17.15
C MET A 1 8.35 21.32 17.34
N SER A 2 7.04 21.56 17.39
CA SER A 2 5.97 20.55 17.64
C SER A 2 5.84 19.45 16.57
N LYS A 3 6.07 19.73 15.28
CA LYS A 3 5.91 18.78 14.16
C LYS A 3 6.78 17.53 14.27
N TRP A 4 8.05 17.71 14.61
CA TRP A 4 9.00 16.59 14.70
C TRP A 4 8.75 15.72 15.93
N VAL A 5 8.24 16.31 17.02
CA VAL A 5 7.85 15.58 18.24
C VAL A 5 6.65 14.66 17.98
N LEU A 6 5.66 15.12 17.21
CA LEU A 6 4.50 14.30 16.82
C LEU A 6 4.85 13.22 15.80
N VAL A 7 5.76 13.51 14.86
CA VAL A 7 6.33 12.51 13.94
C VAL A 7 7.07 11.40 14.70
N LEU A 8 7.88 11.76 15.70
CA LEU A 8 8.60 10.81 16.56
C LEU A 8 7.64 9.99 17.46
N LEU A 9 6.63 10.63 18.04
CA LEU A 9 5.59 9.96 18.84
C LEU A 9 4.74 9.00 18.00
N GLY A 10 4.39 9.42 16.78
CA GLY A 10 3.70 8.56 15.83
C GLY A 10 4.53 7.35 15.42
N TYR A 11 5.81 7.58 15.10
CA TYR A 11 6.74 6.51 14.72
C TYR A 11 6.93 5.47 15.83
N THR A 12 7.06 5.92 17.09
CA THR A 12 7.34 5.06 18.24
C THR A 12 6.17 4.14 18.60
N PHE A 13 4.91 4.61 18.47
CA PHE A 13 3.73 3.81 18.84
C PHE A 13 3.12 3.01 17.69
N PHE A 14 3.24 3.49 16.44
CA PHE A 14 2.54 2.89 15.30
C PHE A 14 3.42 2.65 14.06
N ARG A 15 4.76 2.69 14.22
CA ARG A 15 5.74 2.55 13.13
C ARG A 15 5.47 3.57 12.01
N PHE A 16 5.77 3.23 10.76
CA PHE A 16 5.66 4.14 9.61
C PHE A 16 4.29 4.84 9.48
N PRO A 17 3.13 4.15 9.64
CA PRO A 17 1.82 4.79 9.63
C PRO A 17 1.65 5.92 10.66
N GLY A 18 2.14 5.74 11.89
CA GLY A 18 2.02 6.74 12.94
C GLY A 18 2.83 8.00 12.69
N ALA A 19 4.03 7.86 12.14
CA ALA A 19 4.88 9.00 11.79
C ALA A 19 4.18 9.95 10.80
N LEU A 20 3.40 9.39 9.87
CA LEU A 20 2.63 10.13 8.87
C LEU A 20 1.47 10.91 9.50
N ILE A 21 0.78 10.31 10.46
CA ILE A 21 -0.32 10.94 11.20
C ILE A 21 0.21 12.04 12.12
N GLY A 22 1.37 11.82 12.75
CA GLY A 22 2.06 12.82 13.56
C GLY A 22 2.46 14.07 12.78
N TYR A 23 2.95 13.90 11.55
CA TYR A 23 3.20 15.01 10.64
C TYR A 23 1.90 15.75 10.26
N PHE A 24 0.85 15.00 9.94
CA PHE A 24 -0.43 15.57 9.50
C PHE A 24 -1.12 16.37 10.62
N LEU A 25 -1.25 15.80 11.82
CA LEU A 25 -1.77 16.49 13.02
C LEU A 25 -0.89 17.69 13.43
N GLY A 26 0.44 17.54 13.37
CA GLY A 26 1.39 18.61 13.67
C GLY A 26 1.33 19.77 12.66
N SER A 27 0.96 19.51 11.41
CA SER A 27 0.78 20.55 10.38
C SER A 27 -0.50 21.36 10.54
N LEU A 28 -1.52 20.81 11.21
CA LEU A 28 -2.78 21.50 11.51
C LEU A 28 -2.66 22.45 12.70
N ILE A 29 -1.84 22.10 13.71
CA ILE A 29 -1.59 22.91 14.92
C ILE A 29 -0.79 24.20 14.61
N ASP A 30 0.25 24.11 13.77
CA ASP A 30 1.14 25.24 13.43
C ASP A 30 0.46 26.32 12.55
N SER A 31 -0.80 26.15 12.16
CA SER A 31 -1.56 27.10 11.34
C SER A 31 -2.39 28.12 12.15
N THR A 32 -2.33 28.06 13.48
CA THR A 32 -3.10 28.96 14.36
C THR A 32 -2.48 30.35 14.55
N SER A 33 -1.30 30.64 13.97
CA SER A 33 -0.60 31.93 14.14
C SER A 33 -0.37 32.77 12.88
N SER A 34 -0.92 32.42 11.71
CA SER A 34 -0.79 33.27 10.51
C SER A 34 -2.13 33.68 9.91
N LYS A 35 -2.43 34.98 10.04
CA LYS A 35 -3.52 35.73 9.42
C LYS A 35 -3.46 35.65 7.88
N LYS A 36 -4.65 35.68 7.26
CA LYS A 36 -4.98 35.96 5.83
C LYS A 36 -4.70 34.85 4.80
N ASN A 37 -5.63 33.92 4.66
CA ASN A 37 -6.42 33.71 3.42
C ASN A 37 -7.48 32.63 3.67
N SER A 38 -8.67 32.78 3.08
CA SER A 38 -9.82 31.87 3.21
C SER A 38 -9.61 30.54 2.46
N ILE A 39 -8.51 29.84 2.76
CA ILE A 39 -8.31 28.47 2.30
C ILE A 39 -9.39 27.63 2.99
N ARG A 40 -10.32 27.06 2.21
CA ARG A 40 -11.33 26.11 2.72
C ARG A 40 -10.59 25.00 3.48
N LYS A 41 -10.70 25.03 4.81
CA LYS A 41 -10.13 24.01 5.68
C LYS A 41 -11.01 22.77 5.53
N ILE A 42 -10.49 21.70 4.94
CA ILE A 42 -11.19 20.41 4.95
C ILE A 42 -11.32 19.96 6.41
N SER A 43 -12.51 19.50 6.82
CA SER A 43 -12.64 18.90 8.14
C SER A 43 -11.88 17.57 8.18
N SER A 44 -11.35 17.18 9.35
CA SER A 44 -10.72 15.85 9.51
C SER A 44 -11.67 14.74 9.05
N GLN A 45 -12.97 14.90 9.33
CA GLN A 45 -13.99 13.94 8.95
C GLN A 45 -14.18 13.83 7.43
N ASP A 46 -14.19 14.96 6.72
CA ASP A 46 -14.32 14.95 5.26
C ASP A 46 -13.11 14.30 4.61
N PHE A 47 -11.90 14.58 5.12
CA PHE A 47 -10.70 13.91 4.63
C PHE A 47 -10.79 12.39 4.82
N GLU A 48 -11.16 11.94 6.01
CA GLU A 48 -11.31 10.52 6.35
C GLU A 48 -12.35 9.83 5.44
N LEU A 49 -13.50 10.47 5.19
CA LEU A 49 -14.55 9.94 4.32
C LEU A 49 -14.11 9.86 2.85
N ASN A 50 -13.41 10.87 2.34
CA ASN A 50 -12.89 10.88 0.97
C ASN A 50 -11.76 9.86 0.79
N LEU A 51 -10.89 9.69 1.79
CA LEU A 51 -9.85 8.66 1.79
C LEU A 51 -10.46 7.25 1.77
N LEU A 52 -11.48 7.04 2.59
CA LEU A 52 -12.24 5.78 2.62
C LEU A 52 -12.99 5.53 1.29
N ALA A 53 -13.46 6.58 0.64
CA ALA A 53 -14.08 6.49 -0.67
C ALA A 53 -13.08 6.04 -1.75
N LEU A 54 -11.87 6.62 -1.80
CA LEU A 54 -10.80 6.14 -2.69
C LEU A 54 -10.42 4.68 -2.39
N ALA A 55 -10.30 4.31 -1.11
CA ALA A 55 -10.04 2.93 -0.70
C ALA A 55 -11.11 1.97 -1.23
N SER A 56 -12.39 2.34 -1.11
CA SER A 56 -13.50 1.52 -1.61
C SER A 56 -13.48 1.33 -3.13
N LEU A 57 -12.99 2.33 -3.89
CA LEU A 57 -12.86 2.23 -5.34
C LEU A 57 -11.70 1.31 -5.75
N VAL A 58 -10.62 1.26 -4.96
CA VAL A 58 -9.53 0.29 -5.17
C VAL A 58 -10.02 -1.13 -4.90
N ILE A 59 -10.64 -1.36 -3.75
CA ILE A 59 -11.14 -2.68 -3.32
C ILE A 59 -12.19 -3.24 -4.29
N LYS A 60 -12.96 -2.38 -4.96
CA LYS A 60 -13.99 -2.81 -5.92
C LYS A 60 -13.48 -2.91 -7.36
N ALA A 61 -12.20 -2.61 -7.62
CA ALA A 61 -11.69 -2.42 -8.97
C ALA A 61 -11.77 -3.69 -9.84
N ASP A 62 -11.53 -4.86 -9.25
CA ASP A 62 -11.58 -6.16 -9.93
C ASP A 62 -12.97 -6.83 -9.86
N GLY A 63 -13.94 -6.17 -9.23
CA GLY A 63 -15.31 -6.67 -9.02
C GLY A 63 -15.48 -7.63 -7.85
N ARG A 64 -14.43 -7.93 -7.08
CA ARG A 64 -14.50 -8.79 -5.89
C ARG A 64 -14.06 -8.02 -4.66
N VAL A 65 -14.88 -8.05 -3.61
CA VAL A 65 -14.54 -7.39 -2.35
C VAL A 65 -13.78 -8.37 -1.46
N SER A 66 -12.50 -8.11 -1.21
CA SER A 66 -11.67 -8.91 -0.33
C SER A 66 -11.83 -8.51 1.14
N GLN A 67 -12.14 -9.49 2.00
CA GLN A 67 -12.24 -9.26 3.45
C GLN A 67 -10.88 -8.84 4.05
N VAL A 68 -9.77 -9.34 3.49
CA VAL A 68 -8.41 -9.01 3.93
C VAL A 68 -8.11 -7.52 3.71
N GLU A 69 -8.52 -6.98 2.56
CA GLU A 69 -8.35 -5.55 2.26
C GLU A 69 -9.24 -4.66 3.14
N LEU A 70 -10.49 -5.09 3.37
CA LEU A 70 -11.40 -4.39 4.30
C LEU A 70 -10.83 -4.34 5.71
N ASP A 71 -10.27 -5.45 6.20
CA ASP A 71 -9.66 -5.52 7.53
C ASP A 71 -8.37 -4.72 7.61
N TYR A 72 -7.60 -4.61 6.52
CA TYR A 72 -6.48 -3.71 6.41
C TYR A 72 -6.92 -2.25 6.58
N VAL A 73 -7.94 -1.81 5.84
CA VAL A 73 -8.49 -0.45 5.94
C VAL A 73 -8.99 -0.18 7.36
N ARG A 74 -9.74 -1.13 7.95
CA ARG A 74 -10.24 -1.01 9.33
C ARG A 74 -9.10 -0.86 10.32
N SER A 75 -8.08 -1.71 10.23
CA SER A 75 -6.93 -1.69 11.11
C SER A 75 -6.16 -0.38 10.99
N TYR A 76 -5.96 0.12 9.76
CA TYR A 76 -5.33 1.40 9.51
C TYR A 76 -6.10 2.56 10.15
N PHE A 77 -7.41 2.67 9.94
CA PHE A 77 -8.22 3.76 10.50
C PHE A 77 -8.31 3.70 12.03
N VAL A 78 -8.46 2.51 12.60
CA VAL A 78 -8.46 2.33 14.06
C VAL A 78 -7.11 2.72 14.66
N SER A 79 -6.01 2.32 14.03
CA SER A 79 -4.66 2.71 14.42
C SER A 79 -4.43 4.21 14.28
N ALA A 80 -5.01 4.83 13.25
CA ALA A 80 -4.75 6.23 12.92
C ALA A 80 -5.56 7.23 13.75
N TYR A 81 -6.83 6.89 14.01
CA TYR A 81 -7.83 7.82 14.53
C TYR A 81 -8.46 7.34 15.84
N GLY A 82 -8.16 6.12 16.27
CA GLY A 82 -8.81 5.45 17.39
C GLY A 82 -10.12 4.77 17.01
N LYS A 83 -10.49 3.74 17.77
CA LYS A 83 -11.62 2.84 17.47
C LYS A 83 -12.96 3.58 17.32
N ASN A 84 -13.28 4.50 18.22
CA ASN A 84 -14.57 5.19 18.22
C ASN A 84 -14.75 6.10 17.00
N ARG A 85 -13.71 6.90 16.68
CA ARG A 85 -13.71 7.81 15.53
C ARG A 85 -13.76 7.02 14.22
N ALA A 86 -12.93 5.99 14.09
CA ALA A 86 -12.94 5.09 12.93
C ALA A 86 -14.33 4.48 12.70
N ASN A 87 -14.96 3.93 13.75
CA ASN A 87 -16.30 3.34 13.65
C ASN A 87 -17.36 4.36 13.21
N ALA A 88 -17.31 5.59 13.72
CA ALA A 88 -18.22 6.65 13.28
C ALA A 88 -18.03 6.99 11.79
N THR A 89 -16.78 7.11 11.34
CA THR A 89 -16.44 7.33 9.93
C THR A 89 -16.96 6.20 9.04
N PHE A 90 -16.74 4.93 9.42
CA PHE A 90 -17.26 3.78 8.67
C PHE A 90 -18.78 3.77 8.59
N LYS A 91 -19.47 4.11 9.70
CA LYS A 91 -20.93 4.23 9.72
C LYS A 91 -21.41 5.28 8.72
N ILE A 92 -20.88 6.50 8.79
CA ILE A 92 -21.25 7.60 7.89
C ILE A 92 -21.00 7.22 6.42
N PHE A 93 -19.87 6.57 6.14
CA PHE A 93 -19.51 6.11 4.80
C PHE A 93 -20.50 5.08 4.26
N ASN A 94 -20.82 4.05 5.05
CA ASN A 94 -21.74 2.98 4.65
C ASN A 94 -23.18 3.50 4.44
N ASP A 95 -23.61 4.45 5.27
CA ASP A 95 -24.97 5.00 5.21
C ASP A 95 -25.15 5.93 4.01
N ASN A 96 -24.13 6.72 3.65
CA ASN A 96 -24.28 7.87 2.74
C ASN A 96 -23.49 7.78 1.42
N ILE A 97 -22.32 7.13 1.43
CA ILE A 97 -21.36 7.19 0.31
C ILE A 97 -21.33 5.87 -0.45
N ASN A 98 -21.41 4.72 0.22
CA ASN A 98 -21.43 3.42 -0.46
C ASN A 98 -22.65 3.24 -1.39
N LYS A 99 -23.71 4.03 -1.21
CA LYS A 99 -24.95 4.02 -2.00
C LYS A 99 -24.98 5.04 -3.15
N LYS A 100 -24.01 5.95 -3.22
CA LYS A 100 -23.91 7.00 -4.24
C LYS A 100 -22.67 6.76 -5.10
N GLU A 101 -22.71 7.21 -6.35
CA GLU A 101 -21.54 7.12 -7.22
C GLU A 101 -20.43 8.06 -6.71
N VAL A 102 -19.31 7.46 -6.29
CA VAL A 102 -18.16 8.20 -5.77
C VAL A 102 -17.36 8.79 -6.93
N SER A 103 -17.28 10.12 -7.00
CA SER A 103 -16.48 10.79 -8.04
C SER A 103 -15.01 10.94 -7.61
N SER A 104 -14.13 10.08 -8.12
CA SER A 104 -12.67 10.17 -7.93
C SER A 104 -12.12 11.53 -8.38
N ILE A 105 -12.69 12.12 -9.44
CA ILE A 105 -12.32 13.43 -9.98
C ILE A 105 -12.55 14.56 -8.96
N ASN A 106 -13.72 14.55 -8.30
CA ASN A 106 -14.04 15.54 -7.25
C ASN A 106 -13.08 15.41 -6.06
N ILE A 107 -12.77 14.17 -5.65
CA ILE A 107 -11.83 13.89 -4.57
C ILE A 107 -10.43 14.40 -4.94
N GLY A 108 -9.96 14.13 -6.16
CA GLY A 108 -8.68 14.63 -6.66
C GLY A 108 -8.61 16.16 -6.63
N ARG A 109 -9.64 16.85 -7.12
CA ARG A 109 -9.72 18.32 -7.06
C ARG A 109 -9.67 18.83 -5.62
N LEU A 110 -10.45 18.23 -4.71
CA LEU A 110 -10.45 18.57 -3.30
C LEU A 110 -9.06 18.39 -2.69
N PHE A 111 -8.47 17.21 -2.81
CA PHE A 111 -7.16 16.89 -2.23
C PHE A 111 -6.05 17.78 -2.78
N ASN A 112 -6.08 18.13 -4.07
CA ASN A 112 -5.14 19.08 -4.67
C ASN A 112 -5.24 20.51 -4.10
N SER A 113 -6.41 20.90 -3.57
CA SER A 113 -6.63 22.24 -3.00
C SER A 113 -6.32 22.34 -1.51
N VAL A 114 -6.30 21.22 -0.79
CA VAL A 114 -6.17 21.20 0.68
C VAL A 114 -4.94 20.46 1.18
N LEU A 115 -4.40 19.51 0.40
CA LEU A 115 -3.23 18.72 0.79
C LEU A 115 -1.96 19.24 0.11
N LYS A 116 -0.85 19.15 0.85
CA LYS A 116 0.48 19.33 0.27
C LYS A 116 0.86 18.14 -0.60
N TYR A 117 1.87 18.33 -1.46
CA TYR A 117 2.37 17.30 -2.35
C TYR A 117 2.68 15.99 -1.61
N GLU A 118 3.39 16.08 -0.48
CA GLU A 118 3.84 14.92 0.30
C GLU A 118 2.66 14.15 0.90
N SER A 119 1.63 14.86 1.36
CA SER A 119 0.41 14.22 1.87
C SER A 119 -0.32 13.45 0.77
N ARG A 120 -0.29 13.92 -0.48
CA ARG A 120 -0.88 13.20 -1.62
C ARG A 120 -0.09 11.94 -1.97
N LEU A 121 1.25 11.96 -1.83
CA LEU A 121 2.07 10.74 -1.93
C LEU A 121 1.62 9.70 -0.89
N GLN A 122 1.35 10.13 0.34
CA GLN A 122 0.92 9.24 1.41
C GLN A 122 -0.47 8.63 1.18
N VAL A 123 -1.39 9.39 0.56
CA VAL A 123 -2.67 8.83 0.11
C VAL A 123 -2.42 7.66 -0.85
N ILE A 124 -1.59 7.83 -1.88
CA ILE A 124 -1.28 6.75 -2.82
C ILE A 124 -0.55 5.58 -2.15
N HIS A 125 0.43 5.86 -1.29
CA HIS A 125 1.13 4.82 -0.52
C HIS A 125 0.17 3.98 0.33
N PHE A 126 -0.77 4.63 1.03
CA PHE A 126 -1.80 3.93 1.78
C PHE A 126 -2.67 3.04 0.88
N LEU A 127 -3.11 3.55 -0.28
CA LEU A 127 -3.94 2.79 -1.22
C LEU A 127 -3.19 1.59 -1.82
N PHE A 128 -1.88 1.71 -2.08
CA PHE A 128 -1.03 0.56 -2.44
C PHE A 128 -0.95 -0.48 -1.31
N GLY A 129 -0.91 -0.05 -0.06
CA GLY A 129 -0.93 -0.94 1.10
C GLY A 129 -2.21 -1.77 1.18
N ILE A 130 -3.37 -1.19 0.81
CA ILE A 130 -4.63 -1.92 0.69
C ILE A 130 -4.52 -2.98 -0.40
N ALA A 131 -4.18 -2.57 -1.63
CA ALA A 131 -4.09 -3.46 -2.78
C ALA A 131 -3.06 -4.59 -2.61
N LYS A 132 -2.07 -4.42 -1.72
CA LYS A 132 -1.07 -5.44 -1.41
C LYS A 132 -1.46 -6.34 -0.23
N ALA A 133 -2.54 -6.04 0.49
CA ALA A 133 -2.87 -6.67 1.76
C ALA A 133 -3.09 -8.19 1.65
N ASP A 134 -3.65 -8.66 0.54
CA ASP A 134 -3.86 -10.08 0.25
C ASP A 134 -2.61 -10.78 -0.34
N GLY A 135 -1.54 -10.03 -0.57
CA GLY A 135 -0.27 -10.50 -1.09
C GLY A 135 -0.03 -10.21 -2.57
N ASN A 136 -0.99 -9.73 -3.35
CA ASN A 136 -0.77 -9.36 -4.75
C ASN A 136 -1.67 -8.21 -5.24
N VAL A 137 -1.05 -7.20 -5.85
CA VAL A 137 -1.79 -6.12 -6.51
C VAL A 137 -2.30 -6.57 -7.88
N SER A 138 -3.61 -6.49 -8.11
CA SER A 138 -4.23 -6.82 -9.40
C SER A 138 -3.96 -5.76 -10.47
N SER A 139 -4.16 -6.10 -11.75
CA SER A 139 -4.03 -5.12 -12.84
C SER A 139 -5.09 -4.02 -12.76
N ALA A 140 -6.30 -4.36 -12.31
CA ALA A 140 -7.40 -3.41 -12.15
C ALA A 140 -7.13 -2.42 -11.00
N GLU A 141 -6.65 -2.90 -9.85
CA GLU A 141 -6.19 -2.03 -8.75
C GLU A 141 -5.04 -1.13 -9.19
N LEU A 142 -4.05 -1.67 -9.90
CA LEU A 142 -2.90 -0.88 -10.37
C LEU A 142 -3.35 0.24 -11.32
N GLN A 143 -4.33 -0.04 -12.18
CA GLN A 143 -4.93 0.97 -13.06
C GLN A 143 -5.65 2.06 -12.26
N LYS A 144 -6.39 1.70 -11.20
CA LYS A 144 -7.01 2.68 -10.29
C LYS A 144 -6.00 3.50 -9.52
N LEU A 145 -4.92 2.90 -9.04
CA LEU A 145 -3.85 3.59 -8.34
C LEU A 145 -3.14 4.61 -9.25
N LEU A 146 -2.91 4.25 -10.52
CA LEU A 146 -2.37 5.15 -11.53
C LEU A 146 -3.36 6.28 -11.90
N GLU A 147 -4.66 5.97 -12.03
CA GLU A 147 -5.72 6.97 -12.20
C GLU A 147 -5.66 8.00 -11.06
N PHE A 148 -5.62 7.54 -9.81
CA PHE A 148 -5.61 8.40 -8.64
C PHE A 148 -4.32 9.20 -8.51
N SER A 149 -3.16 8.64 -8.85
CA SER A 149 -1.90 9.40 -8.83
C SER A 149 -1.95 10.58 -9.81
N ASN A 150 -2.54 10.36 -10.98
CA ASN A 150 -2.75 11.41 -11.99
C ASN A 150 -3.73 12.48 -11.49
N LEU A 151 -4.87 12.07 -10.92
CA LEU A 151 -5.84 12.99 -10.34
C LEU A 151 -5.27 13.80 -9.17
N LEU A 152 -4.33 13.22 -8.41
CA LEU A 152 -3.59 13.87 -7.34
C LEU A 152 -2.36 14.64 -7.83
N LYS A 153 -2.15 14.76 -9.14
CA LYS A 153 -1.03 15.49 -9.76
C LYS A 153 0.34 15.07 -9.20
N LEU A 154 0.54 13.76 -9.06
CA LEU A 154 1.83 13.20 -8.69
C LEU A 154 2.68 12.96 -9.93
N SER A 155 4.00 13.06 -9.78
CA SER A 155 4.93 12.71 -10.85
C SER A 155 4.93 11.21 -11.12
N THR A 156 5.21 10.81 -12.36
CA THR A 156 5.38 9.40 -12.73
C THR A 156 6.51 8.74 -11.95
N ALA A 157 7.60 9.47 -11.68
CA ALA A 157 8.75 8.97 -10.93
C ALA A 157 8.36 8.64 -9.47
N ASP A 158 7.57 9.48 -8.82
CA ASP A 158 7.09 9.23 -7.47
C ASP A 158 6.11 8.06 -7.42
N PHE A 159 5.21 7.95 -8.40
CA PHE A 159 4.31 6.81 -8.51
C PHE A 159 5.08 5.49 -8.66
N GLU A 160 6.06 5.43 -9.57
CA GLU A 160 6.88 4.22 -9.76
C GLU A 160 7.73 3.89 -8.53
N SER A 161 8.22 4.91 -7.82
CA SER A 161 8.93 4.74 -6.54
C SER A 161 8.03 4.13 -5.47
N ILE A 162 6.79 4.62 -5.35
CA ILE A 162 5.81 4.05 -4.42
C ILE A 162 5.46 2.62 -4.83
N LYS A 163 5.12 2.40 -6.08
CA LYS A 163 4.81 1.08 -6.64
C LYS A 163 5.93 0.06 -6.35
N ALA A 164 7.20 0.46 -6.45
CA ALA A 164 8.34 -0.40 -6.16
C ALA A 164 8.39 -0.89 -4.70
N MET A 165 7.81 -0.16 -3.74
CA MET A 165 7.75 -0.57 -2.33
C MET A 165 6.76 -1.70 -2.08
N PHE A 166 5.76 -1.88 -2.95
CA PHE A 166 4.66 -2.85 -2.75
C PHE A 166 4.64 -3.96 -3.79
N ILE A 167 5.08 -3.66 -4.99
CA ILE A 167 5.18 -4.59 -6.10
C ILE A 167 6.66 -4.78 -6.37
N ASP A 168 7.16 -6.00 -6.11
CA ASP A 168 8.49 -6.40 -6.55
C ASP A 168 8.62 -6.07 -8.04
N GLN A 169 9.45 -5.07 -8.35
CA GLN A 169 9.64 -4.62 -9.72
C GLN A 169 10.14 -5.81 -10.56
N VAL A 170 9.54 -5.93 -11.74
CA VAL A 170 9.79 -7.00 -12.69
C VAL A 170 11.29 -7.16 -12.91
N GLY A 171 11.84 -8.30 -12.48
CA GLY A 171 13.28 -8.56 -12.43
C GLY A 171 13.73 -9.13 -11.08
N GLY A 172 13.08 -8.76 -9.98
CA GLY A 172 13.38 -9.33 -8.65
C GLY A 172 13.18 -10.86 -8.62
N ALA A 173 12.08 -11.34 -9.21
CA ALA A 173 11.81 -12.77 -9.32
C ALA A 173 12.85 -13.51 -10.19
N TYR A 174 13.27 -12.91 -11.31
CA TYR A 174 14.29 -13.49 -12.20
C TYR A 174 15.65 -13.53 -11.51
N LYS A 175 16.01 -12.49 -10.75
CA LYS A 175 17.20 -12.46 -9.89
C LYS A 175 17.15 -13.50 -8.77
N ILE A 176 15.99 -13.71 -8.14
CA ILE A 176 15.80 -14.77 -7.13
C ILE A 176 16.01 -16.16 -7.75
N LEU A 177 15.59 -16.35 -9.00
CA LEU A 177 15.87 -17.56 -9.77
C LEU A 177 17.26 -17.57 -10.44
N GLU A 178 18.10 -16.57 -10.17
CA GLU A 178 19.47 -16.46 -10.71
C GLU A 178 19.53 -16.52 -12.25
N ILE A 179 18.52 -15.92 -12.91
CA ILE A 179 18.39 -15.90 -14.36
C ILE A 179 18.09 -14.50 -14.89
N ASP A 180 18.40 -14.29 -16.16
CA ASP A 180 18.03 -13.07 -16.87
C ASP A 180 16.54 -13.05 -17.26
N LYS A 181 15.95 -11.85 -17.35
CA LYS A 181 14.56 -11.68 -17.79
C LYS A 181 14.32 -12.14 -19.23
N SER A 182 15.35 -12.27 -20.06
CA SER A 182 15.29 -12.85 -21.41
C SER A 182 15.32 -14.39 -21.45
N ALA A 183 15.52 -15.06 -20.31
CA ALA A 183 15.62 -16.52 -20.26
C ALA A 183 14.36 -17.22 -20.81
N SER A 184 14.52 -18.38 -21.47
CA SER A 184 13.40 -19.17 -21.99
C SER A 184 12.58 -19.82 -20.85
N ASN A 185 11.31 -20.17 -21.11
CA ASN A 185 10.43 -20.81 -20.13
C ASN A 185 11.00 -22.15 -19.63
N GLN A 186 11.68 -22.91 -20.49
CA GLN A 186 12.40 -24.12 -20.09
C GLN A 186 13.53 -23.83 -19.10
N LYS A 187 14.32 -22.76 -19.35
CA LYS A 187 15.41 -22.34 -18.46
C LYS A 187 14.88 -21.88 -17.11
N ILE A 188 13.74 -21.18 -17.08
CA ILE A 188 13.04 -20.79 -15.85
C ILE A 188 12.60 -22.01 -15.02
N LYS A 189 11.92 -22.98 -15.66
CA LYS A 189 11.49 -24.23 -15.00
C LYS A 189 12.68 -25.01 -14.45
N LYS A 190 13.79 -25.06 -15.20
CA LYS A 190 15.03 -25.72 -14.77
C LYS A 190 15.64 -25.02 -13.55
N ALA A 191 15.86 -23.71 -13.61
CA ALA A 191 16.44 -22.92 -12.52
C ALA A 191 15.63 -23.05 -11.22
N TYR A 192 14.30 -23.02 -11.31
CA TYR A 192 13.42 -23.26 -10.17
C TYR A 192 13.68 -24.62 -9.51
N ARG A 193 13.69 -25.72 -10.29
CA ARG A 193 13.92 -27.07 -9.76
C ARG A 193 15.30 -27.19 -9.11
N ASP A 194 16.32 -26.61 -9.73
CA ASP A 194 17.70 -26.67 -9.24
C ASP A 194 17.83 -25.92 -7.89
N LEU A 195 17.29 -24.70 -7.81
CA LEU A 195 17.30 -23.90 -6.58
C LEU A 195 16.43 -24.49 -5.47
N ALA A 196 15.24 -25.01 -5.82
CA ALA A 196 14.37 -25.70 -4.88
C ALA A 196 15.06 -26.92 -4.27
N LYS A 197 15.75 -27.73 -5.09
CA LYS A 197 16.53 -28.88 -4.62
C LYS A 197 17.75 -28.44 -3.79
N LYS A 198 18.37 -27.31 -4.09
CA LYS A 198 19.53 -26.79 -3.36
C LYS A 198 19.14 -26.26 -1.97
N HIS A 199 18.02 -25.57 -1.88
CA HIS A 199 17.57 -24.87 -0.66
C HIS A 199 16.42 -25.59 0.07
N HIS A 200 16.15 -26.86 -0.22
CA HIS A 200 15.11 -27.61 0.46
C HIS A 200 15.41 -27.73 1.97
N PRO A 201 14.47 -27.44 2.88
CA PRO A 201 14.69 -27.48 4.32
C PRO A 201 15.17 -28.86 4.82
N ASP A 202 14.73 -29.94 4.17
CA ASP A 202 15.16 -31.31 4.50
C ASP A 202 16.67 -31.52 4.44
N LYS A 203 17.37 -30.79 3.57
CA LYS A 203 18.83 -30.93 3.43
C LYS A 203 19.62 -30.38 4.60
N VAL A 204 19.02 -29.49 5.39
CA VAL A 204 19.69 -28.81 6.51
C VAL A 204 19.09 -29.20 7.87
N GLN A 205 18.23 -30.22 7.93
CA GLN A 205 17.63 -30.67 9.19
C GLN A 205 18.67 -31.05 10.25
N HIS A 206 19.78 -31.67 9.82
CA HIS A 206 20.89 -32.06 10.70
C HIS A 206 21.67 -30.87 11.29
N LEU A 207 21.47 -29.64 10.77
CA LEU A 207 22.19 -28.43 11.21
C LEU A 207 21.43 -27.63 12.29
N GLY A 208 20.21 -28.05 12.64
CA GLY A 208 19.41 -27.44 13.70
C GLY A 208 18.40 -26.39 13.22
N ALA A 209 17.53 -25.98 14.14
CA ALA A 209 16.30 -25.24 13.85
C ALA A 209 16.49 -23.89 13.13
N ALA A 210 17.56 -23.16 13.46
CA ALA A 210 17.85 -21.87 12.82
C ALA A 210 18.15 -22.02 11.32
N TYR A 211 18.93 -23.04 10.94
CA TYR A 211 19.25 -23.33 9.55
C TYR A 211 18.05 -23.84 8.76
N VAL A 212 17.21 -24.69 9.39
CA VAL A 212 15.94 -25.14 8.81
C VAL A 212 15.03 -23.94 8.52
N LYS A 213 14.88 -23.02 9.47
CA LYS A 213 14.07 -21.81 9.29
C LYS A 213 14.60 -20.94 8.16
N ALA A 214 15.91 -20.70 8.10
CA ALA A 214 16.52 -19.92 7.03
C ALA A 214 16.34 -20.59 5.65
N ALA A 215 16.46 -21.91 5.56
CA ALA A 215 16.21 -22.67 4.33
C ALA A 215 14.72 -22.61 3.93
N GLN A 216 13.79 -22.74 4.88
CA GLN A 216 12.35 -22.58 4.67
C GLN A 216 12.04 -21.21 4.05
N GLU A 217 12.57 -20.13 4.65
CA GLU A 217 12.37 -18.76 4.16
C GLU A 217 12.93 -18.58 2.74
N LYS A 218 14.12 -19.12 2.47
CA LYS A 218 14.74 -19.07 1.14
C LYS A 218 13.94 -19.87 0.12
N PHE A 219 13.49 -21.06 0.47
CA PHE A 219 12.68 -21.94 -0.38
C PHE A 219 11.35 -21.27 -0.75
N GLN A 220 10.66 -20.66 0.21
CA GLN A 220 9.43 -19.91 -0.05
C GLN A 220 9.65 -18.74 -1.00
N LYS A 221 10.76 -18.00 -0.86
CA LYS A 221 11.12 -16.91 -1.79
C LYS A 221 11.32 -17.42 -3.22
N ILE A 222 12.00 -18.56 -3.38
CA ILE A 222 12.22 -19.21 -4.69
C ILE A 222 10.88 -19.63 -5.32
N GLN A 223 9.99 -20.25 -4.53
CA GLN A 223 8.67 -20.67 -5.02
C GLN A 223 7.79 -19.49 -5.44
N LYS A 224 7.75 -18.42 -4.62
CA LYS A 224 7.01 -17.19 -4.96
C LYS A 224 7.54 -16.53 -6.22
N ALA A 225 8.86 -16.47 -6.40
CA ALA A 225 9.49 -15.93 -7.59
C ALA A 225 9.10 -16.72 -8.86
N TYR A 226 9.17 -18.05 -8.80
CA TYR A 226 8.77 -18.90 -9.92
C TYR A 226 7.28 -18.73 -10.28
N GLN A 227 6.40 -18.76 -9.27
CA GLN A 227 4.96 -18.60 -9.52
C GLN A 227 4.65 -17.25 -10.15
N ARG A 228 5.33 -16.18 -9.72
CA ARG A 228 5.14 -14.85 -10.32
C ARG A 228 5.59 -14.79 -11.76
N ILE A 229 6.75 -15.36 -12.11
CA ILE A 229 7.22 -15.42 -13.50
C ILE A 229 6.27 -16.26 -14.37
N LYS A 230 5.76 -17.36 -13.81
CA LYS A 230 4.81 -18.24 -14.48
C LYS A 230 3.50 -17.49 -14.81
N THR A 231 2.96 -16.73 -13.86
CA THR A 231 1.77 -15.88 -14.09
C THR A 231 2.07 -14.75 -15.08
N GLU A 232 3.21 -14.08 -14.97
CA GLU A 232 3.61 -12.99 -15.87
C GLU A 232 3.72 -13.43 -17.34
N ARG A 233 4.21 -14.65 -17.59
CA ARG A 233 4.47 -15.17 -18.94
C ARG A 233 3.45 -16.17 -19.46
N GLY A 234 2.50 -16.59 -18.63
CA GLY A 234 1.39 -17.48 -19.02
C GLY A 234 1.81 -18.88 -19.52
N PHE A 235 2.60 -19.63 -18.73
CA PHE A 235 3.02 -21.01 -19.09
C PHE A 235 2.95 -22.01 -17.93
#